data_AF-A0A365ZAU3-F1
#
_entry.id   AF-A0A365ZAU3-F1
#
_cell.length_a   1.000
_cell.length_b   1.000
_cell.length_c   1.000
_cell.angle_alpha   90.00
_cell.angle_beta   90.00
_cell.angle_gamma   90.00
#
_symmetry.space_group_name_H-M   'P 1'
#
loop_
_entity.id
_entity.type
_entity.pdbx_description
1 polymer ?
#
loop_
_entity_poly.entity_id
_entity_poly.type
_entity_poly.pdbx_seq_one_letter_code
_entity_poly.pdbx_strand_id
1 'polypeptide(L)'
;MSAGGLGVHGLTGRLLTVARLGDLDALTALLTQLLGRGAPHRHLYDLVLRELVAIVVRELRERAEPDGDGEGVFVVDVFDDEDATVPIDEVQPALRAVLRAVLASLNEDHADAGFQLGLVADDPDPLARLDAALHVLLWANVLSGGSD
;
A
#
# COMPACT_ATOMS: atom_id res chain seq x y z
N MET A 1 17.91 22.49 -16.21
CA MET A 1 17.43 21.77 -15.02
C MET A 1 17.17 20.33 -15.45
N SER A 2 17.98 19.39 -14.98
CA SER A 2 17.91 18.00 -15.44
C SER A 2 16.66 17.34 -14.88
N ALA A 3 15.84 16.76 -15.75
CA ALA A 3 14.74 15.86 -15.38
C ALA A 3 15.35 14.54 -14.87
N GLY A 4 15.92 14.59 -13.66
CA GLY A 4 16.41 13.40 -12.97
C GLY A 4 15.20 12.55 -12.56
N GLY A 5 15.20 11.28 -12.95
CA GLY A 5 14.11 10.35 -12.65
C GLY A 5 13.70 10.44 -11.19
N LEU A 6 12.39 10.54 -10.96
CA LEU A 6 11.86 10.50 -9.61
C LEU A 6 12.30 9.17 -8.98
N GLY A 7 13.13 9.25 -7.94
CA GLY A 7 13.39 8.10 -7.08
C GLY A 7 12.07 7.63 -6.43
N VAL A 8 12.09 6.44 -5.83
CA VAL A 8 10.90 5.81 -5.23
C VAL A 8 10.11 6.79 -4.35
N HIS A 9 10.79 7.47 -3.43
CA HIS A 9 10.18 8.48 -2.55
C HIS A 9 9.47 9.62 -3.29
N GLY A 10 10.07 10.13 -4.36
CA GLY A 10 9.48 11.19 -5.18
C GLY A 10 8.24 10.71 -5.95
N LEU A 11 8.25 9.46 -6.42
CA LEU A 11 7.11 8.86 -7.11
C LEU A 11 5.97 8.55 -6.14
N THR A 12 6.27 7.95 -4.99
CA THR A 12 5.32 7.68 -3.91
C THR A 12 4.67 8.96 -3.40
N GLY A 13 5.47 10.01 -3.12
CA GLY A 13 4.97 11.31 -2.72
C GLY A 13 4.03 11.93 -3.76
N ARG A 14 4.39 11.82 -5.05
CA ARG A 14 3.54 12.33 -6.14
C ARG A 14 2.22 11.57 -6.27
N LEU A 15 2.24 10.24 -6.15
CA LEU A 15 1.02 9.42 -6.12
C LEU A 15 0.08 9.87 -5.01
N LEU A 16 0.61 10.07 -3.79
CA LEU A 16 -0.16 10.56 -2.64
C LEU A 16 -0.71 11.96 -2.88
N THR A 17 0.10 12.90 -3.39
CA THR A 17 -0.37 14.26 -3.70
C THR A 17 -1.53 14.24 -4.69
N VAL A 18 -1.40 13.47 -5.77
CA VAL A 18 -2.43 13.37 -6.81
C VAL A 18 -3.69 12.70 -6.27
N ALA A 19 -3.57 11.65 -5.46
CA ALA A 19 -4.70 11.01 -4.79
C ALA A 19 -5.45 11.98 -3.86
N ARG A 20 -4.73 12.80 -3.08
CA ARG A 20 -5.34 13.84 -2.22
C ARG A 20 -6.11 14.89 -3.00
N LEU A 21 -5.61 15.28 -4.16
CA LEU A 21 -6.25 16.29 -5.01
C LEU A 21 -7.45 15.74 -5.78
N GLY A 22 -7.70 14.43 -5.75
CA GLY A 22 -8.76 13.78 -6.52
C GLY A 22 -8.54 13.84 -8.03
N ASP A 23 -7.30 14.07 -8.49
CA ASP A 23 -6.97 14.18 -9.91
C ASP A 23 -6.78 12.76 -10.51
N LEU A 24 -7.91 12.17 -10.90
CA LEU A 24 -7.97 10.80 -11.45
C LEU A 24 -7.19 10.66 -12.76
N ASP A 25 -7.13 11.71 -13.58
CA ASP A 25 -6.40 11.69 -14.85
C ASP A 25 -4.89 11.61 -14.60
N ALA A 26 -4.38 12.45 -13.69
CA ALA A 26 -2.98 12.39 -13.30
C ALA A 26 -2.64 11.09 -12.57
N LEU A 27 -3.55 10.54 -11.76
CA LEU A 27 -3.34 9.28 -11.05
C LEU A 27 -3.21 8.12 -12.03
N THR A 28 -4.13 8.05 -12.99
CA THR A 28 -4.13 7.05 -14.06
C THR A 28 -2.85 7.12 -14.89
N ALA A 29 -2.39 8.34 -15.23
CA ALA A 29 -1.14 8.54 -15.95
C ALA A 29 0.08 8.01 -15.19
N LEU A 30 0.16 8.25 -13.87
CA LEU A 30 1.25 7.75 -13.03
C LEU A 30 1.21 6.23 -12.88
N LEU A 31 0.04 5.65 -12.63
CA LEU A 31 -0.14 4.20 -12.50
C LEU A 31 0.20 3.48 -13.82
N THR A 32 -0.14 4.07 -14.96
CA THR A 32 0.23 3.52 -16.28
C THR A 32 1.75 3.50 -16.47
N GLN A 33 2.48 4.51 -15.98
CA GLN A 33 3.94 4.55 -16.02
C GLN A 33 4.62 3.55 -15.08
N LEU A 34 3.87 2.99 -14.12
CA LEU A 34 4.33 2.03 -13.14
C LEU A 34 3.95 0.58 -13.52
N LEU A 35 2.78 0.36 -14.11
CA LEU A 35 2.20 -0.98 -14.31
C LEU A 35 2.19 -1.45 -15.77
N GLY A 36 2.29 -0.53 -16.75
CA GLY A 36 2.15 -0.85 -18.17
C GLY A 36 3.16 -1.88 -18.70
N ARG A 37 2.79 -2.64 -19.75
CA ARG A 37 3.71 -3.47 -20.54
C ARG A 37 4.70 -2.55 -21.29
N GLY A 38 5.80 -2.18 -20.64
CA GLY A 38 6.77 -1.20 -21.14
C GLY A 38 6.81 0.11 -20.35
N ALA A 39 6.15 0.14 -19.19
CA ALA A 39 6.21 1.27 -18.27
C ALA A 39 7.66 1.63 -17.92
N PRO A 40 8.05 2.92 -18.03
CA PRO A 40 9.42 3.35 -17.73
C PRO A 40 9.81 3.08 -16.27
N HIS A 41 8.82 3.06 -15.37
CA HIS A 41 9.04 2.89 -13.94
C HIS A 41 8.61 1.51 -13.43
N ARG A 42 8.39 0.52 -14.32
CA ARG A 42 7.91 -0.82 -13.91
C ARG A 42 8.78 -1.50 -12.86
N HIS A 43 10.10 -1.31 -12.95
CA HIS A 43 11.07 -1.84 -11.99
C HIS A 43 10.96 -1.21 -10.60
N LEU A 44 10.26 -0.07 -10.45
CA LEU A 44 10.03 0.60 -9.18
C LEU A 44 8.75 0.12 -8.48
N TYR A 45 7.91 -0.70 -9.12
CA TYR A 45 6.61 -1.10 -8.55
C TYR A 45 6.73 -1.72 -7.16
N ASP A 46 7.60 -2.72 -6.98
CA ASP A 46 7.83 -3.38 -5.68
C ASP A 46 8.29 -2.36 -4.62
N LEU A 47 9.20 -1.45 -5.01
CA LEU A 47 9.72 -0.43 -4.10
C LEU A 47 8.66 0.59 -3.70
N VAL A 48 7.83 1.03 -4.64
CA VAL A 48 6.71 1.94 -4.37
C VAL A 48 5.69 1.27 -3.47
N LEU A 49 5.36 0.00 -3.73
CA LEU A 49 4.43 -0.76 -2.90
C LEU A 49 4.94 -0.92 -1.47
N ARG A 50 6.23 -1.24 -1.29
CA ARG A 50 6.89 -1.29 0.02
C ARG A 50 6.86 0.05 0.74
N GLU A 51 7.11 1.14 0.03
CA GLU A 51 7.09 2.47 0.63
C GLU A 51 5.69 2.88 1.07
N LEU A 52 4.66 2.59 0.26
CA LEU A 52 3.26 2.82 0.63
C LEU A 52 2.86 2.00 1.87
N VAL A 53 3.27 0.73 1.95
CA VAL A 53 3.03 -0.10 3.14
C VAL A 53 3.76 0.45 4.36
N ALA A 54 5.00 0.91 4.21
CA ALA A 54 5.74 1.52 5.31
C ALA A 54 5.05 2.79 5.84
N ILE A 55 4.45 3.59 4.96
CA ILE A 55 3.62 4.74 5.36
C ILE A 55 2.42 4.26 6.18
N VAL A 56 1.64 3.30 5.68
CA VAL A 56 0.47 2.73 6.40
C VAL A 56 0.88 2.22 7.79
N VAL A 57 1.94 1.42 7.88
CA VAL A 57 2.42 0.84 9.14
C VAL A 57 2.83 1.91 10.14
N ARG A 58 3.56 2.94 9.69
CA ARG A 58 3.96 4.06 10.55
C ARG A 58 2.73 4.79 11.10
N GLU A 59 1.79 5.15 10.24
CA GLU A 59 0.59 5.88 10.63
C GLU A 59 -0.33 5.07 11.57
N LEU A 60 -0.33 3.74 11.46
CA LEU A 60 -1.07 2.86 12.38
C LEU A 60 -0.37 2.76 13.74
N ARG A 61 0.96 2.65 13.77
CA ARG A 61 1.73 2.64 15.02
C ARG A 61 1.56 3.95 15.79
N GLU A 62 1.68 5.09 15.11
CA GLU A 62 1.48 6.41 15.72
C GLU A 62 0.08 6.59 16.33
N ARG A 63 -0.96 5.95 15.77
CA ARG A 63 -2.32 5.97 16.31
C ARG A 63 -2.55 4.98 17.44
N ALA A 64 -1.79 3.90 17.50
CA ALA A 64 -1.95 2.84 18.50
C ALA A 64 -1.40 3.24 19.89
N GLU A 65 -0.54 4.26 19.97
CA GLU A 65 0.04 4.74 21.22
C GLU A 65 -0.82 5.82 21.89
N PRO A 66 -1.66 5.45 22.89
CA PRO A 66 -1.68 6.30 24.09
C PRO A 66 -1.60 5.62 25.47
N ASP A 67 -1.92 4.33 25.67
CA ASP A 67 -2.32 3.88 27.04
C ASP A 67 -1.78 2.53 27.58
N GLY A 68 -0.72 1.90 27.04
CA GLY A 68 -0.28 0.61 27.61
C GLY A 68 1.19 0.26 27.41
N ASP A 69 1.91 0.07 28.52
CA ASP A 69 3.28 -0.44 28.65
C ASP A 69 3.48 -1.91 28.19
N GLY A 70 2.71 -2.39 27.22
CA GLY A 70 2.69 -3.79 26.79
C GLY A 70 3.09 -3.98 25.33
N GLU A 71 3.88 -5.02 25.07
CA GLU A 71 4.13 -5.59 23.74
C GLU A 71 2.78 -6.08 23.16
N GLY A 72 2.11 -5.21 22.40
CA GLY A 72 0.81 -5.49 21.79
C GLY A 72 0.95 -6.28 20.49
N VAL A 73 0.09 -7.27 20.28
CA VAL A 73 -0.03 -7.96 18.99
C VAL A 73 -1.05 -7.22 18.14
N PHE A 74 -0.67 -6.87 16.91
CA PHE A 74 -1.62 -6.31 15.95
C PHE A 74 -2.40 -7.46 15.29
N VAL A 75 -3.72 -7.30 15.24
CA VAL A 75 -4.66 -8.20 14.55
C VAL A 75 -5.52 -7.40 13.57
N VAL A 76 -6.12 -8.07 12.60
CA VAL A 76 -7.00 -7.45 11.60
C VAL A 76 -8.32 -8.22 11.51
N ASP A 77 -9.42 -7.47 11.57
CA ASP A 77 -10.74 -7.95 11.22
C ASP A 77 -11.14 -7.30 9.89
N VAL A 78 -11.70 -8.09 8.97
CA VAL A 78 -12.12 -7.62 7.64
C VAL A 78 -13.64 -7.67 7.58
N PHE A 79 -14.23 -6.59 7.08
CA PHE A 79 -15.67 -6.45 6.91
C PHE A 79 -15.98 -6.04 5.47
N ASP A 80 -17.15 -6.43 4.98
CA ASP A 80 -17.70 -5.92 3.72
C ASP A 80 -18.48 -4.61 3.93
N ASP A 81 -19.19 -4.14 2.89
CA ASP A 81 -19.99 -2.92 2.92
C ASP A 81 -21.30 -3.05 3.70
N GLU A 82 -21.68 -4.27 4.10
CA GLU A 82 -22.82 -4.56 4.97
C GLU A 82 -22.40 -4.80 6.44
N ASP A 83 -21.14 -4.45 6.80
CA ASP A 83 -20.52 -4.71 8.10
C ASP A 83 -20.45 -6.21 8.48
N ALA A 84 -20.55 -7.12 7.51
CA ALA A 84 -20.43 -8.55 7.76
C ALA A 84 -18.95 -8.95 7.77
N THR A 85 -18.56 -9.80 8.74
CA THR A 85 -17.19 -10.30 8.83
C THR A 85 -16.85 -11.19 7.63
N VAL A 86 -15.77 -10.83 6.94
CA VAL A 86 -15.24 -11.56 5.79
C VAL A 86 -14.00 -12.36 6.21
N PRO A 87 -13.97 -13.68 5.99
CA PRO A 87 -12.76 -14.46 6.19
C PRO A 87 -11.62 -13.95 5.31
N ILE A 88 -10.42 -13.82 5.87
CA ILE A 88 -9.25 -13.32 5.12
C ILE A 88 -8.98 -14.11 3.84
N ASP A 89 -9.34 -15.39 3.78
CA ASP A 89 -9.14 -16.25 2.60
C ASP A 89 -10.13 -15.98 1.46
N GLU A 90 -11.21 -15.25 1.72
CA GLU A 90 -12.17 -14.77 0.71
C GLU A 90 -11.75 -13.42 0.12
N VAL A 91 -10.83 -12.70 0.77
CA VAL A 91 -10.23 -11.47 0.23
C VAL A 91 -9.42 -11.79 -1.02
N GLN A 92 -9.55 -10.93 -2.03
CA GLN A 92 -8.81 -11.04 -3.29
C GLN A 92 -7.30 -11.25 -3.04
N PRO A 93 -6.64 -12.18 -3.76
CA PRO A 93 -5.28 -12.62 -3.42
C PRO A 93 -4.25 -11.49 -3.25
N ALA A 94 -4.24 -10.50 -4.15
CA ALA A 94 -3.29 -9.40 -4.10
C ALA A 94 -3.54 -8.49 -2.89
N LEU A 95 -4.80 -8.14 -2.64
CA LEU A 95 -5.20 -7.35 -1.46
C LEU A 95 -4.90 -8.11 -0.15
N ARG A 96 -5.15 -9.42 -0.13
CA ARG A 96 -4.84 -10.29 1.01
C ARG A 96 -3.34 -10.32 1.31
N ALA A 97 -2.49 -10.44 0.29
CA ALA A 97 -1.05 -10.41 0.46
C ALA A 97 -0.58 -9.05 1.02
N VAL A 98 -1.13 -7.95 0.51
CA VAL A 98 -0.89 -6.62 1.06
C VAL A 98 -1.30 -6.51 2.54
N LEU A 99 -2.50 -6.97 2.91
CA LEU A 99 -2.96 -6.95 4.31
C LEU A 99 -2.02 -7.75 5.21
N ARG A 100 -1.60 -8.94 4.77
CA ARG A 100 -0.61 -9.76 5.47
C ARG A 100 0.73 -9.05 5.60
N ALA A 101 1.17 -8.33 4.58
CA ALA A 101 2.41 -7.54 4.65
C ALA A 101 2.35 -6.40 5.67
N VAL A 102 1.22 -5.69 5.74
CA VAL A 102 0.98 -4.65 6.75
C VAL A 102 1.00 -5.28 8.14
N LEU A 103 0.26 -6.37 8.36
CA LEU A 103 0.18 -7.06 9.64
C LEU A 103 1.53 -7.62 10.09
N ALA A 104 2.28 -8.25 9.19
CA ALA A 104 3.62 -8.76 9.45
C ALA A 104 4.57 -7.61 9.82
N SER A 105 4.51 -6.48 9.11
CA SER A 105 5.33 -5.30 9.43
C SER A 105 4.97 -4.66 10.77
N LEU A 106 3.69 -4.64 11.14
CA LEU A 106 3.22 -4.19 12.45
C LEU A 106 3.69 -5.12 13.59
N ASN A 107 3.82 -6.41 13.32
CA ASN A 107 4.33 -7.41 14.27
C ASN A 107 5.83 -7.72 14.09
N GLU A 108 6.58 -6.84 13.42
CA GLU A 108 8.04 -6.93 13.24
C GLU A 108 8.55 -8.17 12.47
N ASP A 109 7.66 -8.90 11.78
CA ASP A 109 8.01 -9.96 10.85
C ASP A 109 8.30 -9.39 9.44
N HIS A 110 9.46 -8.74 9.32
CA HIS A 110 9.88 -8.13 8.06
C HIS A 110 10.14 -9.14 6.93
N ALA A 111 10.44 -10.40 7.27
CA ALA A 111 10.68 -11.45 6.30
C ALA A 111 9.37 -11.86 5.62
N ASP A 112 8.31 -12.11 6.39
CA ASP A 112 6.99 -12.40 5.83
C ASP A 112 6.45 -11.18 5.06
N ALA A 113 6.58 -9.97 5.62
CA ALA A 113 6.17 -8.75 4.91
C ALA A 113 6.85 -8.63 3.53
N GLY A 114 8.15 -8.88 3.46
CA GLY A 114 8.90 -8.86 2.22
C GLY A 114 8.46 -9.93 1.22
N PHE A 115 8.14 -11.14 1.71
CA PHE A 115 7.61 -12.24 0.91
C PHE A 115 6.24 -11.92 0.32
N GLN A 116 5.29 -11.46 1.14
CA GLN A 116 3.94 -11.12 0.69
C GLN A 116 3.94 -10.03 -0.39
N LEU A 117 4.76 -8.98 -0.24
CA LEU A 117 4.87 -7.92 -1.26
C LEU A 117 5.54 -8.42 -2.54
N GLY A 118 6.48 -9.35 -2.43
CA GLY A 118 7.07 -10.04 -3.58
C GLY A 118 6.01 -10.79 -4.41
N LEU A 119 5.09 -11.50 -3.75
CA LEU A 119 3.98 -12.20 -4.44
C LEU A 119 3.13 -11.24 -5.27
N VAL A 120 2.85 -10.04 -4.76
CA VAL A 120 2.09 -9.01 -5.47
C VAL A 120 2.90 -8.45 -6.63
N ALA A 121 4.18 -8.11 -6.41
CA ALA A 121 5.05 -7.56 -7.44
C ALA A 121 5.25 -8.50 -8.64
N ASP A 122 5.37 -9.79 -8.35
CA ASP A 122 5.59 -10.85 -9.33
C ASP A 122 4.29 -11.36 -9.99
N ASP A 123 3.12 -10.85 -9.58
CA ASP A 123 1.85 -11.26 -10.15
C ASP A 123 1.80 -10.93 -11.67
N PRO A 124 1.53 -11.93 -12.53
CA PRO A 124 1.44 -11.70 -13.97
C PRO A 124 0.25 -10.82 -14.37
N ASP A 125 -0.80 -10.76 -13.56
CA ASP A 125 -1.98 -9.94 -13.81
C ASP A 125 -1.71 -8.46 -13.47
N PRO A 126 -1.74 -7.54 -14.46
CA PRO A 126 -1.62 -6.12 -14.17
C PRO A 126 -2.80 -5.55 -13.38
N LEU A 127 -4.00 -6.15 -13.43
CA LEU A 127 -5.16 -5.69 -12.68
C LEU A 127 -4.99 -6.01 -11.19
N ALA A 128 -4.55 -7.22 -10.86
CA ALA A 128 -4.23 -7.59 -9.47
C ALA A 128 -3.21 -6.63 -8.83
N ARG A 129 -2.16 -6.26 -9.59
CA ARG A 129 -1.15 -5.27 -9.16
C ARG A 129 -1.70 -3.86 -9.04
N LEU A 130 -2.59 -3.47 -9.94
CA LEU A 130 -3.29 -2.18 -9.87
C LEU A 130 -4.16 -2.11 -8.62
N ASP A 131 -4.97 -3.14 -8.37
CA ASP A 131 -5.87 -3.21 -7.21
C ASP A 131 -5.09 -3.12 -5.91
N ALA A 132 -4.00 -3.88 -5.77
CA ALA A 132 -3.12 -3.79 -4.60
C ALA A 132 -2.55 -2.37 -4.41
N ALA A 133 -1.98 -1.76 -5.46
CA ALA A 133 -1.39 -0.43 -5.36
C ALA A 133 -2.43 0.65 -5.03
N LEU A 134 -3.63 0.56 -5.61
CA LEU A 134 -4.73 1.48 -5.33
C LEU A 134 -5.20 1.38 -3.88
N HIS A 135 -5.38 0.17 -3.35
CA HIS A 135 -5.82 -0.01 -1.96
C HIS A 135 -4.79 0.51 -0.96
N VAL A 136 -3.50 0.18 -1.12
CA VAL A 136 -2.47 0.73 -0.22
C VAL A 136 -2.36 2.23 -0.35
N LEU A 137 -2.44 2.77 -1.57
CA LEU A 137 -2.43 4.22 -1.78
C LEU A 137 -3.62 4.89 -1.09
N LEU A 138 -4.81 4.30 -1.17
CA LEU A 138 -6.01 4.81 -0.49
C LEU A 138 -5.82 4.78 1.02
N TRP A 139 -5.35 3.67 1.60
CA TRP A 139 -5.07 3.60 3.04
C TRP A 139 -4.01 4.59 3.47
N ALA A 140 -2.88 4.67 2.75
CA ALA A 140 -1.83 5.63 3.04
C ALA A 140 -2.35 7.07 2.95
N ASN A 141 -3.22 7.37 1.99
CA ASN A 141 -3.85 8.67 1.83
C ASN A 141 -4.78 9.00 3.01
N VAL A 142 -5.70 8.10 3.34
CA VAL A 142 -6.66 8.24 4.44
C VAL A 142 -5.93 8.35 5.78
N LEU A 143 -4.90 7.53 6.01
CA LEU A 143 -4.16 7.52 7.25
C LEU A 143 -3.23 8.73 7.38
N SER A 144 -2.63 9.23 6.30
CA SER A 144 -1.78 10.43 6.35
C SER A 144 -2.58 11.73 6.37
N GLY A 145 -3.84 11.70 5.92
CA GLY A 145 -4.80 12.78 6.06
C GLY A 145 -5.39 12.73 7.45
N GLY A 146 -4.69 13.32 8.43
CA GLY A 146 -5.23 13.51 9.78
C GLY A 146 -6.63 14.13 9.73
N SER A 147 -7.49 13.63 10.60
CA SER A 147 -8.86 14.04 10.90
C SER A 147 -9.17 15.50 10.59
N ASP A 148 -10.29 15.76 9.90
CA ASP A 148 -10.99 17.04 10.02
C ASP A 148 -11.23 17.40 11.51
#